data_AF-A0A0P4WD99-F1
#
_entry.id   AF-A0A0P4WD99-F1
#
_cell.length_a   1.000
_cell.length_b   1.000
_cell.length_c   1.000
_cell.angle_alpha   90.00
_cell.angle_beta   90.00
_cell.angle_gamma   90.00
#
_symmetry.space_group_name_H-M   'P 1'
#
loop_
_entity.id
_entity.type
_entity.pdbx_description
1 polymer ?
#
loop_
_entity_poly.entity_id
_entity_poly.type
_entity_poly.pdbx_seq_one_letter_code
_entity_poly.pdbx_strand_id
1 'polypeptide(L)'
;MLLMCPSKKLLSIIEQSFDENDDRSLNQDERIMLYTTMAIAPEIAIYKILTKANLNVGFPRLVGVCGRAQVLEDELTPMAAMLDESFNVRASLAAQILTMVDDFMEDDPEWYLFYGSWSLDKMAINKEGEVVLTDLSDMAVVDKNLFRDEYEDGTESRTQEVCNKECFQKFTGEVYREGHDTDEICSRVEDVGHLMYAAVCAMILSDMKQHKYVDYFTSTSNLQQQPRTTKGLLHNIPASDRATVEELVAECVDETAPGGRLQAAQELRDFLSDFLLDEEDDDKDEEGEEELDGKDEDGEDYDDDYDYGEEEG
;
A
#
# COMPACT_ATOMS: atom_id res chain seq x y z
N MET A 1 16.71 3.24 -4.92
CA MET A 1 15.94 4.45 -5.29
C MET A 1 16.12 5.63 -4.32
N LEU A 2 16.52 5.39 -3.06
CA LEU A 2 16.63 6.37 -1.96
C LEU A 2 17.15 7.79 -2.31
N LEU A 3 18.14 7.92 -3.19
CA LEU A 3 18.75 9.21 -3.56
C LEU A 3 18.10 9.86 -4.79
N MET A 4 16.93 9.40 -5.20
CA MET A 4 16.09 10.11 -6.17
C MET A 4 15.65 11.43 -5.53
N CYS A 5 15.95 12.55 -6.20
CA CYS A 5 15.54 13.88 -5.77
C CYS A 5 16.02 14.32 -4.38
N PRO A 6 17.35 14.34 -4.14
CA PRO A 6 17.87 14.71 -2.84
C PRO A 6 17.64 16.21 -2.56
N SER A 7 16.87 16.51 -1.51
CA SER A 7 16.72 17.88 -1.00
C SER A 7 17.62 18.12 0.21
N LYS A 8 17.93 19.39 0.51
CA LYS A 8 18.65 19.74 1.76
C LYS A 8 17.90 19.28 3.00
N LYS A 9 16.56 19.30 2.96
CA LYS A 9 15.71 18.83 4.04
C LYS A 9 15.86 17.33 4.22
N LEU A 10 15.79 16.55 3.13
CA LEU A 10 15.98 15.11 3.17
C LEU A 10 17.37 14.74 3.72
N LEU A 11 18.43 15.40 3.25
CA LEU A 11 19.79 15.18 3.75
C LEU A 11 19.90 15.45 5.25
N SER A 12 19.24 16.49 5.76
CA SER A 12 19.18 16.78 7.19
C SER A 12 18.47 15.67 7.98
N ILE A 13 17.36 15.12 7.46
CA ILE A 13 16.67 14.00 8.10
C ILE A 13 17.53 12.73 8.07
N ILE A 14 18.22 12.47 6.96
CA ILE A 14 19.16 11.35 6.86
C ILE A 14 20.20 11.46 7.96
N GLU A 15 20.86 12.63 8.10
CA GLU A 15 21.82 12.84 9.19
C GLU A 15 21.18 12.61 10.56
N GLN A 16 20.03 13.21 10.84
CA GLN A 16 19.34 13.07 12.12
C GLN A 16 18.83 11.64 12.42
N SER A 17 18.67 10.79 11.41
CA SER A 17 18.22 9.39 11.58
C SER A 17 19.35 8.43 11.97
N PHE A 18 20.60 8.89 11.86
CA PHE A 18 21.81 8.18 12.30
C PHE A 18 22.52 8.86 13.48
N ASP A 19 21.99 9.98 13.95
CA ASP A 19 22.38 10.65 15.19
C ASP A 19 21.70 9.94 16.38
N GLU A 20 22.35 8.92 16.92
CA GLU A 20 21.76 8.03 17.95
C GLU A 20 21.75 8.71 19.34
N ASN A 21 22.57 9.73 19.54
CA ASN A 21 22.65 10.47 20.80
C ASN A 21 21.88 11.81 20.78
N ASP A 22 21.24 12.15 19.65
CA ASP A 22 20.49 13.38 19.37
C ASP A 22 21.30 14.67 19.69
N ASP A 23 22.62 14.64 19.51
CA ASP A 23 23.50 15.78 19.78
C ASP A 23 23.62 16.78 18.61
N ARG A 24 22.93 16.48 17.49
CA ARG A 24 22.90 17.22 16.22
C ARG A 24 24.22 17.16 15.46
N SER A 25 25.05 16.16 15.71
CA SER A 25 26.29 15.94 14.99
C SER A 25 26.66 14.47 14.89
N LEU A 26 26.98 14.02 13.68
CA LEU A 26 27.44 12.64 13.51
C LEU A 26 28.88 12.49 13.98
N ASN A 27 29.09 11.65 14.99
CA ASN A 27 30.39 11.18 15.42
C ASN A 27 31.00 10.21 14.37
N GLN A 28 32.23 9.76 14.59
CA GLN A 28 32.93 8.91 13.60
C GLN A 28 32.21 7.58 13.35
N ASP A 29 31.68 6.94 14.40
CA ASP A 29 31.01 5.65 14.30
C ASP A 29 29.66 5.79 13.60
N GLU A 30 28.90 6.84 13.92
CA GLU A 30 27.62 7.16 13.26
C GLU A 30 27.79 7.48 11.78
N ARG A 31 28.85 8.20 11.40
CA ARG A 31 29.18 8.44 9.98
C ARG A 31 29.49 7.14 9.25
N ILE A 32 30.27 6.25 9.88
CA ILE A 32 30.58 4.94 9.29
C ILE A 32 29.29 4.14 9.12
N MET A 33 28.41 4.13 10.13
CA MET A 33 27.11 3.47 10.06
C MET A 33 26.22 4.04 8.96
N LEU A 34 26.11 5.36 8.86
CA LEU A 34 25.37 6.03 7.78
C LEU A 34 25.89 5.61 6.40
N TYR A 35 27.19 5.79 6.13
CA TYR A 35 27.76 5.48 4.82
C TYR A 35 27.68 3.99 4.47
N THR A 36 27.94 3.11 5.43
CA THR A 36 27.88 1.65 5.19
C THR A 36 26.45 1.17 5.00
N THR A 37 25.49 1.71 5.76
CA THR A 37 24.06 1.38 5.62
C THR A 37 23.54 1.84 4.28
N MET A 38 23.79 3.09 3.87
CA MET A 38 23.39 3.58 2.55
C MET A 38 24.00 2.77 1.39
N ALA A 39 25.25 2.31 1.53
CA ALA A 39 25.93 1.56 0.47
C ALA A 39 25.52 0.08 0.39
N ILE A 40 25.16 -0.55 1.50
CA ILE A 40 25.01 -2.02 1.59
C ILE A 40 23.59 -2.45 1.92
N ALA A 41 22.85 -1.64 2.67
CA ALA A 41 21.48 -1.92 3.11
C ALA A 41 20.62 -0.63 3.07
N PRO A 42 20.40 -0.06 1.86
CA PRO A 42 19.68 1.22 1.71
C PRO A 42 18.25 1.18 2.26
N GLU A 43 17.61 0.01 2.29
CA GLU A 43 16.31 -0.23 2.92
C GLU A 43 16.31 0.16 4.42
N ILE A 44 17.36 -0.18 5.16
CA ILE A 44 17.49 0.17 6.58
C ILE A 44 17.56 1.69 6.75
N ALA A 45 18.26 2.38 5.84
CA ALA A 45 18.31 3.84 5.86
C ALA A 45 16.92 4.43 5.62
N ILE A 46 16.13 3.86 4.70
CA ILE A 46 14.74 4.28 4.45
C ILE A 46 13.89 4.09 5.71
N TYR A 47 13.92 2.92 6.35
CA TYR A 47 13.18 2.72 7.61
C TYR A 47 13.55 3.74 8.69
N LYS A 48 14.86 4.03 8.85
CA LYS A 48 15.34 5.05 9.79
C LYS A 48 14.83 6.46 9.44
N ILE A 49 14.85 6.83 8.15
CA ILE A 49 14.33 8.11 7.66
C ILE A 49 12.83 8.23 7.93
N LEU A 50 12.04 7.23 7.55
CA LEU A 50 10.59 7.21 7.73
C LEU A 50 10.23 7.33 9.22
N THR A 51 10.90 6.54 10.07
CA THR A 51 10.74 6.62 11.54
C THR A 51 11.07 8.02 12.07
N LYS A 52 12.19 8.62 11.63
CA LYS A 52 12.59 9.97 12.08
C LYS A 52 11.66 11.07 11.56
N ALA A 53 11.14 10.90 10.34
CA ALA A 53 10.15 11.78 9.72
C ALA A 53 8.73 11.57 10.28
N ASN A 54 8.53 10.58 11.16
CA ASN A 54 7.24 10.18 11.70
C ASN A 54 6.22 9.78 10.62
N LEU A 55 6.72 9.22 9.52
CA LEU A 55 5.93 8.56 8.49
C LEU A 55 5.83 7.10 8.91
N ASN A 56 4.61 6.59 9.14
CA ASN A 56 4.37 5.20 9.56
C ASN A 56 3.29 4.51 8.69
N VAL A 57 3.04 5.01 7.48
CA VAL A 57 1.95 4.50 6.63
C VAL A 57 2.46 3.39 5.73
N GLY A 58 1.85 2.20 5.83
CA GLY A 58 2.06 1.11 4.88
C GLY A 58 3.37 0.34 5.04
N PHE A 59 4.02 0.37 6.21
CA PHE A 59 5.20 -0.46 6.50
C PHE A 59 5.34 -0.78 8.00
N PRO A 60 5.97 -1.92 8.35
CA PRO A 60 6.18 -2.30 9.75
C PRO A 60 7.13 -1.35 10.48
N ARG A 61 6.94 -1.18 11.79
CA ARG A 61 7.83 -0.30 12.58
C ARG A 61 9.21 -0.92 12.76
N LEU A 62 10.26 -0.14 12.50
CA LEU A 62 11.63 -0.55 12.81
C LEU A 62 11.88 -0.56 14.33
N VAL A 63 12.19 -1.74 14.88
CA VAL A 63 12.53 -1.92 16.31
C VAL A 63 14.03 -1.70 16.54
N GLY A 64 14.87 -2.17 15.63
CA GLY A 64 16.31 -2.04 15.77
C GLY A 64 17.10 -2.67 14.63
N VAL A 65 18.40 -2.38 14.61
CA VAL A 65 19.33 -2.81 13.57
C VAL A 65 20.58 -3.40 14.19
N CYS A 66 21.08 -4.49 13.62
CA CYS A 66 22.39 -5.06 13.95
C CYS A 66 23.16 -5.38 12.66
N GLY A 67 24.09 -4.51 12.29
CA GLY A 67 24.82 -4.63 11.03
C GLY A 67 23.89 -4.50 9.83
N ARG A 68 23.62 -5.63 9.15
CA ARG A 68 22.69 -5.69 8.00
C ARG A 68 21.35 -6.35 8.34
N ALA A 69 21.16 -6.78 9.58
CA ALA A 69 19.90 -7.33 10.04
C ALA A 69 19.05 -6.19 10.62
N GLN A 70 17.78 -6.15 10.23
CA GLN A 70 16.77 -5.30 10.83
C GLN A 70 15.76 -6.17 11.59
N VAL A 71 15.22 -5.62 12.67
CA VAL A 71 14.12 -6.20 13.43
C VAL A 71 12.94 -5.27 13.24
N LEU A 72 11.86 -5.81 12.67
CA LEU A 72 10.60 -5.13 12.48
C LEU A 72 9.60 -5.61 13.54
N GLU A 73 8.73 -4.71 13.99
CA GLU A 73 7.55 -5.07 14.75
C GLU A 73 6.49 -5.52 13.76
N ASP A 74 6.06 -6.78 13.83
CA ASP A 74 4.76 -7.29 13.40
C ASP A 74 4.81 -8.82 13.22
N GLU A 75 3.67 -9.47 13.42
CA GLU A 75 3.44 -10.82 12.90
C GLU A 75 2.94 -10.67 11.47
N LEU A 76 3.73 -11.17 10.50
CA LEU A 76 3.49 -10.92 9.09
C LEU A 76 3.05 -12.20 8.36
N THR A 77 1.91 -12.11 7.69
CA THR A 77 1.44 -13.13 6.75
C THR A 77 1.80 -12.71 5.32
N PRO A 78 2.56 -13.52 4.55
CA PRO A 78 2.93 -13.15 3.19
C PRO A 78 1.69 -12.95 2.30
N MET A 79 1.69 -11.88 1.50
CA MET A 79 0.56 -11.55 0.60
C MET A 79 0.24 -12.69 -0.39
N ALA A 80 1.25 -13.47 -0.79
CA ALA A 80 1.06 -14.63 -1.65
C ALA A 80 0.11 -15.70 -1.04
N ALA A 81 0.03 -15.80 0.29
CA ALA A 81 -0.89 -16.73 0.96
C ALA A 81 -2.37 -16.29 0.79
N MET A 82 -2.62 -15.01 0.54
CA MET A 82 -3.98 -14.48 0.35
C MET A 82 -4.56 -14.77 -1.04
N LEU A 83 -3.76 -15.30 -1.97
CA LEU A 83 -4.23 -15.61 -3.32
C LEU A 83 -5.27 -16.74 -3.34
N ASP A 84 -5.33 -17.59 -2.32
CA ASP A 84 -6.32 -18.67 -2.26
C ASP A 84 -7.54 -18.33 -1.39
N GLU A 85 -7.59 -17.12 -0.82
CA GLU A 85 -8.71 -16.61 -0.02
C GLU A 85 -9.93 -16.23 -0.87
N SER A 86 -11.04 -15.96 -0.18
CA SER A 86 -12.29 -15.50 -0.78
C SER A 86 -12.06 -14.27 -1.68
N PHE A 87 -12.94 -14.06 -2.66
CA PHE A 87 -12.83 -12.87 -3.50
C PHE A 87 -12.96 -11.58 -2.67
N ASN A 88 -13.85 -11.57 -1.67
CA ASN A 88 -14.10 -10.41 -0.81
C ASN A 88 -12.85 -10.01 -0.02
N VAL A 89 -12.16 -10.98 0.62
CA VAL A 89 -10.89 -10.74 1.31
C VAL A 89 -9.85 -10.15 0.35
N ARG A 90 -9.71 -10.75 -0.84
CA ARG A 90 -8.75 -10.24 -1.85
C ARG A 90 -9.12 -8.87 -2.40
N ALA A 91 -10.41 -8.57 -2.54
CA ALA A 91 -10.93 -7.27 -2.97
C ALA A 91 -10.65 -6.19 -1.92
N SER A 92 -10.88 -6.50 -0.64
CA SER A 92 -10.53 -5.63 0.49
C SER A 92 -9.03 -5.31 0.52
N LEU A 93 -8.16 -6.32 0.42
CA LEU A 93 -6.71 -6.12 0.38
C LEU A 93 -6.30 -5.29 -0.85
N ALA A 94 -6.95 -5.49 -2.00
CA ALA A 94 -6.73 -4.68 -3.18
C ALA A 94 -7.11 -3.21 -2.98
N ALA A 95 -8.23 -2.93 -2.29
CA ALA A 95 -8.63 -1.57 -1.92
C ALA A 95 -7.61 -0.92 -0.98
N GLN A 96 -7.15 -1.64 0.06
CA GLN A 96 -6.10 -1.14 0.96
C GLN A 96 -4.81 -0.77 0.22
N ILE A 97 -4.42 -1.53 -0.80
CA ILE A 97 -3.22 -1.23 -1.59
C ILE A 97 -3.41 0.03 -2.44
N LEU A 98 -4.61 0.27 -2.96
CA LEU A 98 -4.90 1.52 -3.68
C LEU A 98 -4.87 2.71 -2.72
N THR A 99 -5.45 2.57 -1.52
CA THR A 99 -5.35 3.59 -0.45
C THR A 99 -3.90 3.86 -0.06
N MET A 100 -3.07 2.83 0.07
CA MET A 100 -1.64 3.00 0.35
C MET A 100 -0.94 3.84 -0.72
N VAL A 101 -1.31 3.70 -1.99
CA VAL A 101 -0.77 4.55 -3.07
C VAL A 101 -1.24 5.99 -2.91
N ASP A 102 -2.52 6.23 -2.58
CA ASP A 102 -3.02 7.58 -2.28
C ASP A 102 -2.23 8.20 -1.11
N ASP A 103 -2.03 7.47 -0.03
CA ASP A 103 -1.35 7.97 1.17
C ASP A 103 0.11 8.32 0.89
N PHE A 104 0.79 7.51 0.08
CA PHE A 104 2.15 7.79 -0.37
C PHE A 104 2.27 9.10 -1.14
N MET A 105 1.22 9.47 -1.88
CA MET A 105 1.20 10.69 -2.67
C MET A 105 0.76 11.90 -1.85
N GLU A 106 -0.25 11.73 -0.98
CA GLU A 106 -1.04 12.86 -0.45
C GLU A 106 -1.00 13.02 1.08
N ASP A 107 -0.85 11.95 1.86
CA ASP A 107 -1.11 11.98 3.31
C ASP A 107 -0.19 12.94 4.07
N ASP A 108 1.11 12.91 3.78
CA ASP A 108 2.05 13.82 4.42
C ASP A 108 2.14 15.17 3.67
N PRO A 109 2.04 16.32 4.36
CA PRO A 109 2.06 17.64 3.72
C PRO A 109 3.44 18.04 3.18
N GLU A 110 4.50 17.35 3.58
CA GLU A 110 5.88 17.70 3.24
C GLU A 110 6.60 16.63 2.42
N TRP A 111 6.20 15.37 2.55
CA TRP A 111 6.85 14.22 1.94
C TRP A 111 5.94 13.53 0.93
N TYR A 112 6.56 13.15 -0.19
CA TYR A 112 5.97 12.31 -1.21
C TYR A 112 6.77 11.01 -1.25
N LEU A 113 6.10 9.88 -1.07
CA LEU A 113 6.71 8.56 -1.10
C LEU A 113 6.53 7.97 -2.49
N PHE A 114 7.64 7.74 -3.18
CA PHE A 114 7.62 7.09 -4.48
C PHE A 114 8.14 5.66 -4.34
N TYR A 115 7.34 4.66 -4.71
CA TYR A 115 7.73 3.26 -4.65
C TYR A 115 7.75 2.62 -6.04
N GLY A 116 8.90 2.07 -6.41
CA GLY A 116 9.16 1.56 -7.77
C GLY A 116 9.06 0.04 -7.95
N SER A 117 8.96 -0.75 -6.88
CA SER A 117 9.08 -2.22 -6.97
C SER A 117 7.84 -2.97 -6.48
N TRP A 118 6.69 -2.73 -7.09
CA TRP A 118 5.46 -3.41 -6.72
C TRP A 118 5.50 -4.90 -7.07
N SER A 119 5.45 -5.76 -6.05
CA SER A 119 5.31 -7.21 -6.21
C SER A 119 4.73 -7.86 -4.95
N LEU A 120 3.99 -8.95 -5.10
CA LEU A 120 3.33 -9.67 -3.99
C LEU A 120 4.33 -10.24 -2.97
N ASP A 121 5.57 -10.54 -3.37
CA ASP A 121 6.62 -11.05 -2.46
C ASP A 121 7.22 -9.97 -1.56
N LYS A 122 6.97 -8.70 -1.86
CA LYS A 122 7.39 -7.55 -1.04
C LYS A 122 6.30 -7.05 -0.11
N MET A 123 5.15 -7.69 -0.09
CA MET A 123 3.98 -7.27 0.69
C MET A 123 3.56 -8.36 1.67
N ALA A 124 3.03 -7.93 2.81
CA ALA A 124 2.47 -8.80 3.82
C ALA A 124 1.23 -8.17 4.45
N ILE A 125 0.55 -8.95 5.28
CA ILE A 125 -0.58 -8.54 6.10
C ILE A 125 -0.10 -8.63 7.54
N ASN A 126 -0.24 -7.54 8.31
CA ASN A 126 0.08 -7.53 9.72
C ASN A 126 -1.03 -8.19 10.56
N LYS A 127 -0.86 -8.27 11.88
CA LYS A 127 -1.84 -8.87 12.79
C LYS A 127 -3.15 -8.07 12.88
N GLU A 128 -3.12 -6.78 12.53
CA GLU A 128 -4.30 -5.90 12.42
C GLU A 128 -5.09 -6.13 11.12
N GLY A 129 -4.59 -6.95 10.19
CA GLY A 129 -5.25 -7.18 8.90
C GLY A 129 -4.93 -6.11 7.85
N GLU A 130 -3.91 -5.29 8.10
CA GLU A 130 -3.48 -4.19 7.22
C GLU A 130 -2.37 -4.64 6.28
N VAL A 131 -2.43 -4.17 5.04
CA VAL A 131 -1.36 -4.40 4.06
C VAL A 131 -0.14 -3.54 4.37
N VAL A 132 1.04 -4.16 4.39
CA VAL A 132 2.32 -3.49 4.65
C VAL A 132 3.39 -3.90 3.63
N LEU A 133 4.29 -2.96 3.30
CA LEU A 133 5.50 -3.22 2.54
C LEU A 133 6.61 -3.74 3.46
N THR A 134 7.16 -4.90 3.09
CA THR A 134 8.24 -5.58 3.84
C THR A 134 9.62 -5.36 3.25
N ASP A 135 9.70 -4.81 2.04
CA ASP A 135 10.93 -4.44 1.36
C ASP A 135 10.78 -3.01 0.80
N LEU A 136 11.57 -2.10 1.36
CA LEU A 136 11.59 -0.68 0.98
C LEU A 136 12.77 -0.30 0.07
N SER A 137 13.53 -1.24 -0.50
CA SER A 137 14.76 -0.96 -1.26
C SER A 137 14.58 0.04 -2.41
N ASP A 138 13.39 0.03 -3.01
CA ASP A 138 13.00 0.87 -4.14
C ASP A 138 11.99 1.95 -3.75
N MET A 139 11.99 2.36 -2.48
CA MET A 139 11.32 3.58 -2.03
C MET A 139 12.25 4.79 -2.15
N ALA A 140 11.67 5.91 -2.54
CA ALA A 140 12.26 7.24 -2.48
C ALA A 140 11.37 8.15 -1.65
N VAL A 141 12.00 8.97 -0.81
CA VAL A 141 11.34 9.96 0.03
C VAL A 141 11.63 11.32 -0.58
N VAL A 142 10.64 11.94 -1.22
CA VAL A 142 10.81 13.16 -2.01
C VAL A 142 10.19 14.34 -1.26
N ASP A 143 10.94 15.44 -1.18
CA ASP A 143 10.47 16.69 -0.57
C ASP A 143 9.49 17.39 -1.51
N LYS A 144 8.23 17.56 -1.10
CA LYS A 144 7.18 18.19 -1.91
C LYS A 144 7.51 19.62 -2.33
N ASN A 145 8.39 20.32 -1.59
CA ASN A 145 8.81 21.67 -1.96
C ASN A 145 9.62 21.70 -3.28
N LEU A 146 10.11 20.57 -3.77
CA LEU A 146 10.81 20.50 -5.06
C LEU A 146 9.88 20.70 -6.27
N PHE A 147 8.56 20.52 -6.10
CA PHE A 147 7.57 20.66 -7.17
C PHE A 147 6.38 21.56 -6.81
N ARG A 148 6.26 21.99 -5.55
CA ARG A 148 5.17 22.86 -5.08
C ARG A 148 5.20 24.29 -5.64
N ASP A 149 6.39 24.82 -5.93
CA ASP A 149 6.57 26.23 -6.35
C ASP A 149 5.98 26.52 -7.75
N GLU A 150 5.70 25.50 -8.57
CA GLU A 150 5.05 25.69 -9.89
C GLU A 150 3.56 26.00 -9.80
N TYR A 151 2.89 25.77 -8.65
CA TYR A 151 1.47 26.05 -8.47
C TYR A 151 1.16 27.48 -8.00
N GLU A 152 2.13 28.19 -7.40
CA GLU A 152 1.90 29.54 -6.85
C GLU A 152 1.97 30.65 -7.91
N ASP A 153 2.63 30.41 -9.05
CA ASP A 153 2.60 31.32 -10.20
C ASP A 153 1.44 30.87 -11.11
N GLY A 154 0.26 31.49 -10.94
CA GLY A 154 -1.04 31.13 -11.54
C GLY A 154 -1.14 31.12 -13.08
N THR A 155 -0.15 30.57 -13.75
CA THR A 155 0.00 30.35 -15.17
C THR A 155 -0.22 28.88 -15.46
N GLU A 156 -1.45 28.58 -15.89
CA GLU A 156 -1.88 27.34 -16.53
C GLU A 156 -1.78 26.09 -15.64
N SER A 157 -2.94 25.62 -15.15
CA SER A 157 -3.10 24.23 -14.70
C SER A 157 -2.40 23.32 -15.71
N ARG A 158 -1.31 22.66 -15.31
CA ARG A 158 -0.59 21.71 -16.18
C ARG A 158 -1.65 20.79 -16.76
N THR A 159 -1.86 20.88 -18.06
CA THR A 159 -2.87 20.06 -18.71
C THR A 159 -2.29 18.66 -18.67
N GLN A 160 -2.80 17.81 -17.78
CA GLN A 160 -2.26 16.48 -17.58
C GLN A 160 -2.33 15.74 -18.92
N GLU A 161 -1.17 15.47 -19.53
CA GLU A 161 -1.12 14.65 -20.73
C GLU A 161 -1.22 13.18 -20.31
N VAL A 162 -1.82 12.36 -21.18
CA VAL A 162 -1.88 10.92 -20.95
C VAL A 162 -0.46 10.36 -20.89
N CYS A 163 -0.13 9.69 -19.78
CA CYS A 163 1.19 9.10 -19.58
C CYS A 163 1.05 7.60 -19.30
N ASN A 164 1.47 6.79 -20.28
CA ASN A 164 1.45 5.33 -20.24
C ASN A 164 2.87 4.76 -20.32
N LYS A 165 2.99 3.48 -20.71
CA LYS A 165 4.26 2.71 -20.67
C LYS A 165 5.47 3.47 -21.20
N GLU A 166 5.40 4.06 -22.40
CA GLU A 166 6.54 4.75 -23.02
C GLU A 166 6.96 5.99 -22.23
N CYS A 167 5.98 6.76 -21.74
CA CYS A 167 6.20 7.94 -20.91
C CYS A 167 6.87 7.57 -19.58
N PHE A 168 6.39 6.52 -18.90
CA PHE A 168 7.01 6.05 -17.66
C PHE A 168 8.40 5.46 -17.86
N GLN A 169 8.60 4.67 -18.90
CA GLN A 169 9.92 4.11 -19.20
C GLN A 169 10.95 5.21 -19.51
N LYS A 170 10.51 6.32 -20.11
CA LYS A 170 11.34 7.50 -20.29
C LYS A 170 11.69 8.12 -18.94
N PHE A 171 10.69 8.40 -18.10
CA PHE A 171 10.90 8.99 -16.77
C PHE A 171 11.81 8.12 -15.89
N THR A 172 11.49 6.83 -15.73
CA THR A 172 12.30 5.91 -14.93
C THR A 172 13.71 5.77 -15.50
N GLY A 173 13.85 5.73 -16.83
CA GLY A 173 15.15 5.74 -17.51
C GLY A 173 15.97 7.01 -17.25
N GLU A 174 15.33 8.17 -17.11
CA GLU A 174 15.96 9.44 -16.75
C GLU A 174 16.38 9.46 -15.27
N VAL A 175 15.52 8.99 -14.36
CA VAL A 175 15.80 8.88 -12.91
C VAL A 175 17.03 8.01 -12.63
N TYR A 176 17.19 6.89 -13.36
CA TYR A 176 18.32 5.97 -13.17
C TYR A 176 19.60 6.35 -13.93
N ARG A 177 19.58 7.41 -14.75
CA ARG A 177 20.76 7.84 -15.53
C ARG A 177 21.59 8.87 -14.76
N GLU A 178 22.89 8.61 -14.66
CA GLU A 178 23.85 9.59 -14.14
C GLU A 178 23.97 10.81 -15.08
N GLY A 179 23.90 12.02 -14.53
CA GLY A 179 24.29 13.26 -15.22
C GLY A 179 23.17 14.13 -15.80
N HIS A 180 21.90 13.88 -15.47
CA HIS A 180 20.79 14.80 -15.79
C HIS A 180 20.64 15.91 -14.75
N ASP A 181 19.99 17.01 -15.16
CA ASP A 181 19.55 18.05 -14.24
C ASP A 181 18.52 17.45 -13.29
N THR A 182 18.91 17.27 -12.02
CA THR A 182 18.06 16.66 -11.01
C THR A 182 16.82 17.50 -10.76
N ASP A 183 16.92 18.82 -10.90
CA ASP A 183 15.83 19.72 -10.52
C ASP A 183 14.65 19.58 -11.50
N GLU A 184 14.91 19.40 -12.80
CA GLU A 184 13.88 19.18 -13.84
C GLU A 184 13.16 17.83 -13.70
N ILE A 185 13.88 16.76 -13.34
CA ILE A 185 13.26 15.44 -13.15
C ILE A 185 12.42 15.44 -11.87
N CYS A 186 12.91 16.12 -10.83
CA CYS A 186 12.28 16.14 -9.52
C CYS A 186 11.04 17.03 -9.47
N SER A 187 10.99 18.10 -10.28
CA SER A 187 9.77 18.89 -10.41
C SER A 187 8.61 18.11 -11.06
N ARG A 188 8.91 17.04 -11.81
CA ARG A 188 7.93 16.22 -12.55
C ARG A 188 7.46 14.98 -11.79
N VAL A 189 7.92 14.75 -10.57
CA VAL A 189 7.60 13.53 -9.80
C VAL A 189 6.10 13.42 -9.55
N GLU A 190 5.44 14.53 -9.23
CA GLU A 190 3.98 14.58 -9.03
C GLU A 190 3.23 14.22 -10.31
N ASP A 191 3.63 14.78 -11.46
CA ASP A 191 2.99 14.54 -12.76
C ASP A 191 3.02 13.07 -13.19
N VAL A 192 4.05 12.31 -12.81
CA VAL A 192 4.24 10.90 -13.20
C VAL A 192 4.00 9.94 -12.04
N GLY A 193 3.62 10.46 -10.88
CA GLY A 193 3.36 9.72 -9.65
C GLY A 193 2.31 8.63 -9.80
N HIS A 194 1.32 8.89 -10.65
CA HIS A 194 0.29 7.93 -11.06
C HIS A 194 0.84 6.68 -11.79
N LEU A 195 2.16 6.60 -12.04
CA LEU A 195 2.85 5.35 -12.32
C LEU A 195 2.61 4.30 -11.24
N MET A 196 2.56 4.68 -9.96
CA MET A 196 2.32 3.72 -8.87
C MET A 196 0.98 3.01 -9.02
N TYR A 197 -0.08 3.73 -9.41
CA TYR A 197 -1.37 3.13 -9.77
C TYR A 197 -1.26 2.12 -10.91
N ALA A 198 -0.63 2.51 -12.01
CA ALA A 198 -0.43 1.61 -13.14
C ALA A 198 0.35 0.35 -12.74
N ALA A 199 1.40 0.50 -11.93
CA ALA A 199 2.21 -0.60 -11.46
C ALA A 199 1.40 -1.53 -10.55
N VAL A 200 0.68 -1.01 -9.55
CA VAL A 200 -0.22 -1.78 -8.68
C VAL A 200 -1.29 -2.50 -9.50
N CYS A 201 -2.02 -1.78 -10.34
CA CYS A 201 -3.09 -2.35 -11.16
C CYS A 201 -2.56 -3.46 -12.08
N ALA A 202 -1.38 -3.29 -12.70
CA ALA A 202 -0.83 -4.28 -13.64
C ALA A 202 -0.11 -5.46 -12.97
N MET A 203 0.57 -5.22 -11.84
CA MET A 203 1.49 -6.19 -11.23
C MET A 203 0.89 -6.90 -10.02
N ILE A 204 0.02 -6.23 -9.28
CA ILE A 204 -0.59 -6.74 -8.04
C ILE A 204 -2.04 -7.14 -8.28
N LEU A 205 -2.85 -6.28 -8.92
CA LEU A 205 -4.30 -6.48 -8.96
C LEU A 205 -4.73 -7.36 -10.13
N SER A 206 -4.24 -7.08 -11.34
CA SER A 206 -4.79 -7.67 -12.56
C SER A 206 -4.41 -9.14 -12.79
N ASP A 207 -5.40 -9.92 -13.24
CA ASP A 207 -5.16 -11.24 -13.81
C ASP A 207 -5.31 -11.29 -15.35
N MET A 208 -5.44 -10.14 -16.00
CA MET A 208 -5.56 -10.06 -17.45
C MET A 208 -4.25 -10.41 -18.16
N LYS A 209 -4.34 -11.18 -19.25
CA LYS A 209 -3.17 -11.70 -19.98
C LYS A 209 -2.26 -10.61 -20.52
N GLN A 210 -2.81 -9.51 -21.00
CA GLN A 210 -2.05 -8.40 -21.56
C GLN A 210 -1.21 -7.68 -20.48
N HIS A 211 -1.69 -7.65 -19.23
CA HIS A 211 -0.98 -6.98 -18.14
C HIS A 211 0.25 -7.76 -17.66
N LYS A 212 0.29 -9.08 -17.86
CA LYS A 212 1.43 -9.94 -17.45
C LYS A 212 2.77 -9.59 -18.12
N TYR A 213 2.76 -8.79 -19.19
CA TYR A 213 3.95 -8.32 -19.93
C TYR A 213 4.30 -6.86 -19.63
N VAL A 214 3.52 -6.16 -18.82
CA VAL A 214 3.74 -4.75 -18.54
C VAL A 214 4.97 -4.58 -17.65
N ASP A 215 5.86 -3.67 -18.03
CA ASP A 215 7.05 -3.29 -17.26
C ASP A 215 7.34 -1.81 -17.54
N TYR A 216 7.34 -1.01 -16.48
CA TYR A 216 7.55 0.43 -16.51
C TYR A 216 8.97 0.85 -16.13
N PHE A 217 9.77 -0.06 -15.58
CA PHE A 217 11.06 0.24 -14.94
C PHE A 217 12.26 -0.31 -15.72
N THR A 218 12.04 -1.22 -16.69
CA THR A 218 13.11 -1.65 -17.61
C THR A 218 12.96 -1.03 -19.01
N SER A 219 14.02 -0.35 -19.46
CA SER A 219 14.12 0.24 -20.82
C SER A 219 14.66 -0.75 -21.86
N THR A 220 14.86 -2.02 -21.51
CA THR A 220 15.41 -3.03 -22.43
C THR A 220 14.38 -3.50 -23.43
N SER A 221 14.20 -2.70 -24.48
CA SER A 221 13.38 -2.92 -25.67
C SER A 221 13.69 -4.20 -26.48
N ASN A 222 14.67 -5.01 -26.08
CA ASN A 222 15.17 -6.16 -26.85
C ASN A 222 15.29 -7.49 -26.08
N LEU A 223 14.91 -7.56 -24.81
CA LEU A 223 14.78 -8.84 -24.10
C LEU A 223 13.33 -9.29 -24.19
N GLN A 224 13.09 -10.54 -24.64
CA GLN A 224 11.77 -11.15 -24.57
C GLN A 224 11.28 -11.08 -23.13
N GLN A 225 10.36 -10.16 -22.85
CA GLN A 225 9.73 -10.03 -21.55
C GLN A 225 9.02 -11.35 -21.26
N GLN A 226 9.50 -12.07 -20.24
CA GLN A 226 8.80 -13.27 -19.80
C GLN A 226 7.53 -12.83 -19.08
N PRO A 227 6.37 -13.44 -19.39
CA PRO A 227 5.14 -13.10 -18.71
C PRO A 227 5.27 -13.44 -17.23
N ARG A 228 4.79 -12.55 -16.36
CA ARG A 228 4.59 -12.89 -14.95
C ARG A 228 3.62 -14.07 -14.85
N THR A 229 4.00 -15.08 -14.10
CA THR A 229 3.18 -16.30 -13.90
C THR A 229 2.25 -16.20 -12.70
N THR A 230 2.51 -15.26 -11.79
CA THR A 230 1.71 -15.06 -10.58
C THR A 230 0.37 -14.42 -10.92
N LYS A 231 -0.70 -14.89 -10.25
CA LYS A 231 -2.04 -14.29 -10.35
C LYS A 231 -2.06 -12.94 -9.65
N GLY A 232 -2.95 -12.06 -10.11
CA GLY A 232 -3.25 -10.84 -9.38
C GLY A 232 -4.27 -11.09 -8.26
N LEU A 233 -4.41 -10.13 -7.34
CA LEU A 233 -5.42 -10.21 -6.26
C LEU A 233 -6.85 -10.24 -6.81
N LEU A 234 -7.12 -9.64 -7.97
CA LEU A 234 -8.45 -9.64 -8.60
C LEU A 234 -8.61 -10.75 -9.63
N HIS A 235 -8.11 -11.96 -9.35
CA HIS A 235 -8.41 -13.13 -10.18
C HIS A 235 -9.75 -13.77 -9.78
N ASN A 236 -10.36 -14.56 -10.67
CA ASN A 236 -11.65 -15.23 -10.43
C ASN A 236 -12.79 -14.29 -9.97
N ILE A 237 -12.86 -13.07 -10.53
CA ILE A 237 -13.90 -12.09 -10.19
C ILE A 237 -15.31 -12.69 -10.43
N PRO A 238 -16.28 -12.48 -9.52
CA PRO A 238 -17.68 -12.85 -9.72
C PRO A 238 -18.23 -12.36 -11.06
N ALA A 239 -19.12 -13.14 -11.66
CA ALA A 239 -19.58 -12.87 -13.02
C ALA A 239 -20.38 -11.55 -13.14
N SER A 240 -21.05 -11.13 -12.08
CA SER A 240 -21.75 -9.84 -11.94
C SER A 240 -20.80 -8.65 -12.10
N ASP A 241 -19.63 -8.75 -11.47
CA ASP A 241 -18.74 -7.60 -11.24
C ASP A 241 -17.55 -7.57 -12.21
N ARG A 242 -17.30 -8.70 -12.90
CA ARG A 242 -16.14 -8.89 -13.77
C ARG A 242 -15.99 -7.79 -14.82
N ALA A 243 -17.07 -7.39 -15.49
CA ALA A 243 -17.00 -6.39 -16.54
C ALA A 243 -16.53 -5.03 -15.99
N THR A 244 -17.14 -4.58 -14.89
CA THR A 244 -16.81 -3.32 -14.21
C THR A 244 -15.37 -3.34 -13.71
N VAL A 245 -14.97 -4.39 -12.99
CA VAL A 245 -13.62 -4.49 -12.41
C VAL A 245 -12.55 -4.58 -13.51
N GLU A 246 -12.78 -5.37 -14.57
CA GLU A 246 -11.82 -5.47 -15.68
C GLU A 246 -11.67 -4.15 -16.45
N GLU A 247 -12.76 -3.39 -16.64
CA GLU A 247 -12.74 -2.06 -17.28
C GLU A 247 -11.93 -1.05 -16.45
N LEU A 248 -12.22 -0.94 -15.15
CA LEU A 248 -11.50 -0.04 -14.24
C LEU A 248 -10.01 -0.41 -14.13
N VAL A 249 -9.70 -1.71 -14.02
CA VAL A 249 -8.30 -2.17 -14.00
C VAL A 249 -7.60 -1.89 -15.33
N ALA A 250 -8.29 -2.00 -16.47
CA ALA A 250 -7.71 -1.69 -17.77
C ALA A 250 -7.35 -0.20 -17.90
N GLU A 251 -8.27 0.69 -17.55
CA GLU A 251 -8.04 2.15 -17.54
C GLU A 251 -6.96 2.55 -16.53
N CYS A 252 -6.91 1.88 -15.37
CA CYS A 252 -5.88 2.11 -14.37
C CYS A 252 -4.46 1.76 -14.89
N VAL A 253 -4.34 0.73 -15.75
CA VAL A 253 -3.06 0.29 -16.30
C VAL A 253 -2.63 1.11 -17.52
N ASP A 254 -3.56 1.42 -18.40
CA ASP A 254 -3.35 2.14 -19.65
C ASP A 254 -4.44 3.21 -19.80
N GLU A 255 -4.05 4.45 -19.50
CA GLU A 255 -4.94 5.60 -19.45
C GLU A 255 -5.38 5.99 -20.86
N THR A 256 -6.69 6.15 -21.06
CA THR A 256 -7.26 6.49 -22.37
C THR A 256 -7.52 7.99 -22.53
N ALA A 257 -7.74 8.70 -21.42
CA ALA A 257 -7.97 10.13 -21.38
C ALA A 257 -7.27 10.76 -20.16
N PRO A 258 -6.86 12.04 -20.23
CA PRO A 258 -6.26 12.76 -19.12
C PRO A 258 -7.01 12.59 -17.78
N GLY A 259 -6.30 12.11 -16.76
CA GLY A 259 -6.85 11.86 -15.42
C GLY A 259 -7.65 10.56 -15.29
N GLY A 260 -7.85 9.81 -16.39
CA GLY A 260 -8.64 8.59 -16.43
C GLY A 260 -8.11 7.51 -15.51
N ARG A 261 -6.78 7.41 -15.35
CA ARG A 261 -6.17 6.47 -14.41
C ARG A 261 -6.52 6.76 -12.96
N LEU A 262 -6.40 8.03 -12.54
CA LEU A 262 -6.66 8.42 -11.15
C LEU A 262 -8.13 8.17 -10.84
N GLN A 263 -9.01 8.57 -11.76
CA GLN A 263 -10.44 8.31 -11.63
C GLN A 263 -10.73 6.80 -11.54
N ALA A 264 -10.17 5.99 -12.43
CA ALA A 264 -10.37 4.54 -12.43
C ALA A 264 -9.82 3.87 -11.17
N ALA A 265 -8.67 4.32 -10.66
CA ALA A 265 -8.10 3.82 -9.40
C ALA A 265 -9.00 4.14 -8.20
N GLN A 266 -9.55 5.37 -8.14
CA GLN A 266 -10.48 5.79 -7.09
C GLN A 266 -11.79 5.02 -7.16
N GLU A 267 -12.42 4.95 -8.34
CA GLU A 267 -13.66 4.18 -8.55
C GLU A 267 -13.46 2.69 -8.25
N LEU A 268 -12.30 2.13 -8.62
CA LEU A 268 -11.96 0.75 -8.29
C LEU A 268 -11.79 0.54 -6.79
N ARG A 269 -11.06 1.43 -6.11
CA ARG A 269 -10.88 1.37 -4.65
C ARG A 269 -12.24 1.44 -3.94
N ASP A 270 -13.09 2.38 -4.32
CA ASP A 270 -14.39 2.58 -3.70
C ASP A 270 -15.30 1.35 -3.94
N PHE A 271 -15.35 0.85 -5.18
CA PHE A 271 -16.09 -0.37 -5.53
C PHE A 271 -15.61 -1.61 -4.75
N LEU A 272 -14.29 -1.76 -4.59
CA LEU A 272 -13.71 -2.89 -3.86
C LEU A 272 -13.89 -2.78 -2.35
N SER A 273 -14.02 -1.56 -1.82
CA SER A 273 -14.26 -1.30 -0.40
C SER A 273 -15.67 -1.71 0.02
N ASP A 274 -16.64 -1.72 -0.90
CA ASP A 274 -18.01 -2.16 -0.58
C ASP A 274 -18.07 -3.65 -0.18
N PHE A 275 -17.13 -4.48 -0.66
CA PHE A 275 -17.04 -5.90 -0.27
C PHE A 275 -16.65 -6.11 1.20
N LEU A 276 -16.15 -5.07 1.89
CA LEU A 276 -15.91 -5.10 3.34
C LEU A 276 -17.21 -5.02 4.14
N LEU A 277 -18.22 -4.33 3.60
CA LEU A 277 -19.48 -4.08 4.31
C LEU A 277 -20.41 -5.29 4.25
N ASP A 278 -20.31 -6.08 3.18
CA ASP A 278 -21.17 -7.26 2.99
C ASP A 278 -20.82 -8.41 3.97
N GLU A 279 -19.57 -8.54 4.43
CA GLU A 279 -19.19 -9.57 5.41
C GLU A 279 -19.69 -9.25 6.83
N GLU A 280 -19.81 -7.97 7.22
CA GLU A 280 -20.32 -7.58 8.54
C GLU A 280 -21.83 -7.82 8.71
N ASP A 281 -22.58 -7.96 7.61
CA ASP A 281 -24.02 -8.21 7.64
C ASP A 281 -24.36 -9.71 7.55
N ASP A 282 -23.56 -10.53 6.88
CA ASP A 282 -23.73 -11.99 6.87
C ASP A 282 -23.43 -12.64 8.23
N ASP A 283 -22.51 -12.07 9.04
CA ASP A 283 -22.20 -12.57 10.39
C ASP A 283 -23.32 -12.26 11.43
N LYS A 284 -24.31 -11.41 11.11
CA LYS A 284 -25.43 -11.09 12.00
C LYS A 284 -26.62 -12.04 11.85
N ASP A 285 -26.67 -12.83 10.79
CA ASP A 285 -27.81 -13.68 10.48
C ASP A 285 -27.63 -15.15 10.94
N GLU A 286 -26.46 -15.54 11.47
CA GLU A 286 -26.23 -16.90 11.99
C GLU A 286 -26.51 -17.09 13.50
N GLU A 287 -26.76 -16.02 14.28
CA GLU A 287 -27.15 -16.11 15.70
C GLU A 287 -28.62 -15.74 15.93
N GLY A 288 -29.58 -16.47 15.33
CA GLY A 288 -30.96 -16.00 15.36
C GLY A 288 -32.13 -16.96 15.15
N GLU A 289 -31.96 -18.29 15.13
CA GLU A 289 -33.13 -19.20 15.04
C GLU A 289 -32.99 -20.42 15.97
N GLU A 290 -33.18 -20.22 17.29
CA GLU A 290 -33.71 -21.28 18.15
C GLU A 290 -35.25 -21.18 18.16
N GLU A 291 -35.88 -22.08 17.42
CA GLU A 291 -37.34 -22.28 17.39
C GLU A 291 -37.87 -22.64 18.78
N LEU A 292 -38.65 -21.73 19.39
CA LEU A 292 -39.52 -22.03 20.52
C LEU A 292 -40.76 -22.79 20.02
N ASP A 293 -40.65 -24.11 19.93
CA ASP A 293 -41.78 -24.99 19.64
C ASP A 293 -42.69 -25.11 20.87
N GLY A 294 -43.87 -24.51 20.78
CA GLY A 294 -44.91 -24.57 21.79
C GLY A 294 -45.62 -25.92 21.77
N LYS A 295 -45.74 -26.55 22.95
CA LYS A 295 -46.74 -27.59 23.20
C LYS A 295 -47.42 -27.38 24.55
N ASP A 296 -48.67 -26.93 24.46
CA ASP A 296 -49.71 -27.14 25.46
C ASP A 296 -50.08 -28.63 25.49
N GLU A 297 -50.08 -29.27 26.66
CA GLU A 297 -51.00 -30.37 27.01
C GLU A 297 -51.28 -30.37 28.53
N ASP A 298 -52.49 -29.92 28.87
CA ASP A 298 -53.45 -30.33 29.90
C ASP A 298 -53.03 -31.20 31.13
N GLY A 299 -53.45 -30.72 32.31
CA GLY A 299 -54.24 -31.50 33.28
C GLY A 299 -53.52 -32.21 34.43
N GLU A 300 -53.71 -31.71 35.67
CA GLU A 300 -54.56 -32.33 36.70
C GLU A 300 -54.28 -31.74 38.10
N ASP A 301 -55.38 -31.41 38.79
CA ASP A 301 -55.47 -30.96 40.18
C ASP A 301 -54.95 -32.02 41.17
N TYR A 302 -54.15 -31.60 42.16
CA TYR A 302 -54.16 -32.19 43.50
C TYR A 302 -53.83 -31.12 44.55
N ASP A 303 -54.84 -30.80 45.37
CA ASP A 303 -54.69 -30.21 46.69
C ASP A 303 -53.90 -31.17 47.60
N ASP A 304 -52.99 -30.66 48.42
CA ASP A 304 -52.77 -31.18 49.76
C ASP A 304 -52.03 -30.13 50.63
N ASP A 305 -52.76 -29.65 51.64
CA ASP A 305 -52.30 -28.91 52.81
C ASP A 305 -51.15 -29.65 53.51
N TYR A 306 -50.10 -28.95 53.96
CA TYR A 306 -49.50 -29.14 55.29
C TYR A 306 -48.76 -27.89 55.78
N ASP A 307 -49.39 -27.27 56.77
CA ASP A 307 -48.84 -26.37 57.78
C ASP A 307 -47.81 -27.10 58.68
N TYR A 308 -46.69 -26.45 59.01
CA TYR A 308 -46.06 -26.49 60.34
C TYR A 308 -44.92 -25.45 60.45
N GLY A 309 -45.10 -24.49 61.37
CA GLY A 309 -44.08 -24.24 62.41
C GLY A 309 -43.26 -22.95 62.31
N GLU A 310 -43.72 -21.92 63.01
CA GLU A 310 -42.91 -20.84 63.60
C GLU A 310 -42.00 -21.36 64.75
N GLU A 311 -41.02 -20.50 65.12
CA GLU A 311 -40.30 -20.42 66.41
C GLU A 311 -39.16 -21.44 66.68
N GLU A 312 -37.95 -21.12 67.18
CA GLU A 312 -37.33 -19.93 67.79
C GLU A 312 -35.80 -19.94 67.53
N GLY A 313 -35.12 -18.79 67.68
CA GLY A 313 -33.67 -18.69 67.81
C GLY A 313 -33.10 -17.31 67.53
#